data_AF-A0A4Q7NV77-F1
#
_entry.id   AF-A0A4Q7NV77-F1
#
_cell.length_a   1.000
_cell.length_b   1.000
_cell.length_c   1.000
_cell.angle_alpha   90.00
_cell.angle_beta   90.00
_cell.angle_gamma   90.00
#
_symmetry.space_group_name_H-M   'P 1'
#
loop_
_entity.id
_entity.type
_entity.pdbx_description
1 polymer ?
#
loop_
_entity_poly.entity_id
_entity_poly.type
_entity_poly.pdbx_seq_one_letter_code
_entity_poly.pdbx_strand_id
1 'polypeptide(L)'
;MKQTLFIISIFFTLNLFGQKSDIENLINQVANYEIPENFEYYFLVPKSLEQEKIDDSLQNYQIRELKMVDKDFPENFIYAQPQNETVNWKNYNLNEAKLVSDDYNYNHILSPPQTKKIKFVKYNIDQKKYDSLIKNKEPYTLILKKKWLWSENRIWSNKKLYSNFVDSWEMDDKNNPEETVYFHFSKPIFSENKKYAILSVFKKRRCNGNGFTGLYRNDNGIWKKIIEFNQVESKTVSTHINCEEIKMVDYE
;
A
#
# COMPACT_ATOMS: atom_id res chain seq x y z
N MET A 1 -34.18 3.35 33.31
CA MET A 1 -33.06 2.47 32.92
C MET A 1 -33.14 1.97 31.47
N LYS A 2 -34.22 1.30 31.02
CA LYS A 2 -34.32 0.82 29.62
C LYS A 2 -34.22 1.93 28.56
N GLN A 3 -34.91 3.06 28.75
CA GLN A 3 -34.85 4.20 27.83
C GLN A 3 -33.47 4.89 27.84
N THR A 4 -32.84 5.02 29.01
CA THR A 4 -31.49 5.58 29.14
C THR A 4 -30.42 4.70 28.47
N LEU A 5 -30.50 3.37 28.62
CA LEU A 5 -29.64 2.41 27.92
C LEU A 5 -29.83 2.47 26.39
N PHE A 6 -31.06 2.67 25.92
CA PHE A 6 -31.37 2.79 24.50
C PHE A 6 -30.78 4.08 23.89
N ILE A 7 -30.91 5.21 24.58
CA ILE A 7 -30.33 6.50 24.16
C ILE A 7 -28.80 6.40 24.12
N ILE A 8 -28.17 5.83 25.15
CA ILE A 8 -26.72 5.61 25.18
C ILE A 8 -26.28 4.74 23.99
N SER A 9 -27.00 3.65 23.70
CA SER A 9 -26.72 2.77 22.54
C SER A 9 -26.81 3.50 21.19
N ILE A 10 -27.81 4.37 21.02
CA ILE A 10 -27.94 5.20 19.81
C ILE A 10 -26.76 6.17 19.68
N PHE A 11 -26.36 6.85 20.76
CA PHE A 11 -25.22 7.75 20.73
C PHE A 11 -23.90 7.01 20.43
N PHE A 12 -23.71 5.79 20.95
CA PHE A 12 -22.53 4.99 20.63
C PHE A 12 -22.51 4.56 19.16
N THR A 13 -23.63 4.11 18.61
CA THR A 13 -23.68 3.70 17.20
C THR A 13 -23.44 4.88 16.26
N LEU A 14 -24.07 6.03 16.50
CA LEU A 14 -23.85 7.25 15.69
C LEU A 14 -22.39 7.73 15.72
N ASN A 15 -21.73 7.66 16.88
CA ASN A 15 -20.31 8.03 16.99
C ASN A 15 -19.39 7.08 16.21
N LEU A 16 -19.65 5.77 16.26
CA LEU A 16 -18.88 4.77 15.51
C LEU A 16 -19.06 4.91 13.99
N PHE A 17 -20.30 5.13 13.53
CA PHE A 17 -20.58 5.37 12.10
C PHE A 17 -19.95 6.69 11.62
N GLY A 18 -20.00 7.75 12.43
CA GLY A 18 -19.36 9.03 12.12
C GLY A 18 -17.84 8.91 11.99
N GLN A 19 -17.19 8.26 12.95
CA GLN A 19 -15.74 8.05 12.91
C GLN A 19 -15.30 7.23 11.69
N LYS A 20 -16.05 6.17 11.34
CA LYS A 20 -15.77 5.37 10.15
C LYS A 20 -15.85 6.21 8.87
N SER A 21 -16.91 7.00 8.71
CA SER A 21 -17.10 7.85 7.53
C SER A 21 -16.01 8.93 7.41
N ASP A 22 -15.57 9.52 8.53
CA ASP A 22 -14.48 10.50 8.54
C ASP A 22 -13.15 9.88 8.07
N ILE A 23 -12.86 8.65 8.53
CA ILE A 23 -11.67 7.89 8.11
C ILE A 23 -11.74 7.56 6.61
N GLU A 24 -12.87 7.02 6.12
CA GLU A 24 -13.06 6.71 4.71
C GLU A 24 -12.85 7.95 3.83
N ASN A 25 -13.47 9.08 4.21
CA ASN A 25 -13.33 10.34 3.48
C ASN A 25 -11.89 10.82 3.42
N LEU A 26 -11.16 10.81 4.55
CA LEU A 26 -9.76 11.22 4.58
C LEU A 26 -8.89 10.28 3.74
N ILE A 27 -8.96 8.96 3.96
CA ILE A 27 -8.11 8.00 3.27
C ILE A 27 -8.34 8.05 1.76
N ASN A 28 -9.59 8.13 1.30
CA ASN A 28 -9.90 8.23 -0.13
C ASN A 28 -9.31 9.50 -0.75
N GLN A 29 -9.36 10.64 -0.05
CA GLN A 29 -8.75 11.87 -0.56
C GLN A 29 -7.22 11.79 -0.55
N VAL A 30 -6.60 11.25 0.50
CA VAL A 30 -5.15 11.06 0.56
C VAL A 30 -4.67 10.10 -0.53
N ALA A 31 -5.41 9.01 -0.75
CA ALA A 31 -5.16 8.05 -1.82
C ALA A 31 -5.09 8.75 -3.19
N ASN A 32 -6.04 9.63 -3.50
CA ASN A 32 -6.05 10.39 -4.76
C ASN A 32 -4.81 11.27 -4.98
N TYR A 33 -4.16 11.75 -3.90
CA TYR A 33 -2.94 12.56 -4.02
C TYR A 33 -1.67 11.72 -4.02
N GLU A 34 -1.68 10.57 -3.34
CA GLU A 34 -0.48 9.78 -3.08
C GLU A 34 -0.26 8.63 -4.07
N ILE A 35 -1.32 8.17 -4.72
CA ILE A 35 -1.27 7.10 -5.71
C ILE A 35 -1.06 7.72 -7.10
N PRO A 36 -0.19 7.15 -7.95
CA PRO A 36 0.00 7.65 -9.30
C PRO A 36 -1.30 7.64 -10.10
N GLU A 37 -1.58 8.73 -10.84
CA GLU A 37 -2.81 8.89 -11.63
C GLU A 37 -3.01 7.81 -12.71
N ASN A 38 -1.94 7.12 -13.11
CA ASN A 38 -2.00 6.07 -14.11
C ASN A 38 -2.38 4.69 -13.56
N PHE A 39 -2.68 4.58 -12.26
CA PHE A 39 -3.09 3.34 -11.62
C PHE A 39 -4.60 3.17 -11.74
N GLU A 40 -5.07 2.00 -12.16
CA GLU A 40 -6.51 1.67 -12.13
C GLU A 40 -6.98 1.35 -10.71
N TYR A 41 -6.08 0.84 -9.87
CA TYR A 41 -6.31 0.51 -8.47
C TYR A 41 -4.99 0.52 -7.71
N TYR A 42 -5.04 0.38 -6.39
CA TYR A 42 -3.83 0.24 -5.58
C TYR A 42 -3.92 -0.93 -4.61
N PHE A 43 -2.80 -1.61 -4.40
CA PHE A 43 -2.72 -2.64 -3.38
C PHE A 43 -2.55 -2.01 -2.00
N LEU A 44 -3.46 -2.37 -1.08
CA LEU A 44 -3.47 -1.91 0.30
C LEU A 44 -3.23 -3.10 1.24
N VAL A 45 -2.27 -2.95 2.14
CA VAL A 45 -2.05 -3.93 3.21
C VAL A 45 -3.27 -3.96 4.13
N PRO A 46 -3.86 -5.13 4.46
CA PRO A 46 -5.15 -5.21 5.15
C PRO A 46 -5.21 -4.55 6.52
N LYS A 47 -4.10 -4.53 7.25
CA LYS A 47 -4.00 -3.90 8.57
C LYS A 47 -3.28 -2.57 8.46
N SER A 48 -3.73 -1.58 9.22
CA SER A 48 -3.05 -0.29 9.32
C SER A 48 -1.65 -0.45 9.88
N LEU A 49 -0.76 0.45 9.49
CA LEU A 49 0.54 0.60 10.16
C LEU A 49 0.32 0.95 11.63
N GLU A 50 1.17 0.40 12.48
CA GLU A 50 1.41 1.00 13.80
C GLU A 50 2.06 2.36 13.55
N GLN A 51 1.45 3.40 14.09
CA GLN A 51 1.99 4.74 13.97
C GLN A 51 3.07 4.88 15.04
N GLU A 52 4.33 5.02 14.61
CA GLU A 52 5.43 5.28 15.52
C GLU A 52 5.21 6.61 16.25
N LYS A 53 5.72 6.68 17.47
CA LYS A 53 5.77 7.93 18.22
C LYS A 53 6.58 8.95 17.43
N ILE A 54 6.05 10.16 17.31
CA ILE A 54 6.74 11.27 16.65
C ILE A 54 7.92 11.67 17.54
N ASP A 55 9.11 11.14 17.24
CA ASP A 55 10.34 11.44 17.98
C ASP A 55 11.01 12.72 17.46
N ASP A 56 10.92 12.99 16.16
CA ASP A 56 11.31 14.27 15.57
C ASP A 56 10.08 15.19 15.47
N SER A 57 9.90 16.03 16.50
CA SER A 57 8.87 17.06 16.51
C SER A 57 9.02 18.02 15.33
N LEU A 58 7.90 18.55 14.81
CA LEU A 58 7.95 19.70 13.90
C LEU A 58 8.88 20.78 14.47
N GLN A 59 9.77 21.31 13.64
CA GLN A 59 10.69 22.36 14.04
C GLN A 59 9.90 23.62 14.40
N ASN A 60 10.43 24.45 15.31
CA ASN A 60 9.75 25.67 15.78
C ASN A 60 9.29 26.60 14.63
N TYR A 61 10.04 26.64 13.51
CA TYR A 61 9.65 27.44 12.35
C TYR A 61 8.42 26.85 11.65
N GLN A 62 8.29 25.52 11.56
CA GLN A 62 7.13 24.83 10.96
C GLN A 62 5.88 25.09 11.80
N ILE A 63 6.00 25.03 13.14
CA ILE A 63 4.91 25.38 14.06
C ILE A 63 4.51 26.86 13.88
N ARG A 64 5.49 27.76 13.72
CA ARG A 64 5.22 29.18 13.46
C ARG A 64 4.49 29.40 12.14
N GLU A 65 4.87 28.72 11.07
CA GLU A 65 4.19 28.78 9.77
C GLU A 65 2.75 28.28 9.87
N LEU A 66 2.51 27.17 10.59
CA LEU A 66 1.15 26.68 10.86
C LEU A 66 0.31 27.73 11.58
N LYS A 67 0.86 28.38 12.62
CA LYS A 67 0.18 29.45 13.37
C LYS A 67 -0.05 30.74 12.57
N MET A 68 0.73 30.98 11.51
CA MET A 68 0.46 32.10 10.59
C MET A 68 -0.78 31.86 9.74
N VAL A 69 -1.03 30.60 9.35
CA VAL A 69 -2.18 30.20 8.53
C VAL A 69 -3.43 29.95 9.39
N ASP A 70 -3.27 29.34 10.56
CA ASP A 70 -4.33 29.14 11.56
C ASP A 70 -3.84 29.53 12.95
N LYS A 71 -4.21 30.74 13.40
CA LYS A 71 -3.77 31.30 14.69
C LYS A 71 -4.14 30.41 15.88
N ASP A 72 -5.25 29.67 15.76
CA ASP A 72 -5.78 28.80 16.80
C ASP A 72 -5.37 27.32 16.60
N PHE A 73 -4.30 27.07 15.83
CA PHE A 73 -3.79 25.72 15.62
C PHE A 73 -3.46 25.03 16.96
N PRO A 74 -4.02 23.84 17.24
CA PRO A 74 -3.80 23.15 18.50
C PRO A 74 -2.42 22.47 18.49
N GLU A 75 -1.36 23.19 18.84
CA GLU A 75 0.03 22.68 18.78
C GLU A 75 0.22 21.33 19.49
N ASN A 76 -0.43 21.14 20.65
CA ASN A 76 -0.38 19.89 21.41
C ASN A 76 -0.90 18.67 20.63
N PHE A 77 -1.72 18.89 19.60
CA PHE A 77 -2.23 17.83 18.73
C PHE A 77 -1.13 17.09 17.98
N ILE A 78 -0.04 17.77 17.60
CA ILE A 78 1.10 17.13 16.92
C ILE A 78 1.75 16.08 17.82
N TYR A 79 1.73 16.31 19.13
CA TYR A 79 2.30 15.42 20.14
C TYR A 79 1.30 14.39 20.67
N ALA A 80 0.08 14.36 20.12
CA ALA A 80 -0.92 13.38 20.49
C ALA A 80 -0.33 11.98 20.26
N GLN A 81 -0.24 11.20 21.33
CA GLN A 81 0.31 9.85 21.23
C GLN A 81 -0.58 9.03 20.30
N PRO A 82 0.01 8.36 19.29
CA PRO A 82 -0.73 7.37 18.55
C PRO A 82 -1.25 6.31 19.52
N GLN A 83 -2.55 6.02 19.45
CA GLN A 83 -3.08 4.87 20.16
C GLN A 83 -2.49 3.62 19.48
N ASN A 84 -2.03 2.65 20.28
CA ASN A 84 -1.59 1.33 19.79
C ASN A 84 -2.81 0.52 19.31
N GLU A 85 -3.52 1.05 18.32
CA GLU A 85 -4.73 0.50 17.74
C GLU A 85 -4.49 0.29 16.25
N THR A 86 -4.63 -0.95 15.82
CA THR A 86 -4.61 -1.31 14.41
C THR A 86 -6.03 -1.36 13.86
N VAL A 87 -6.20 -0.90 12.63
CA VAL A 87 -7.46 -0.93 11.90
C VAL A 87 -7.38 -1.99 10.82
N ASN A 88 -8.48 -2.73 10.64
CA ASN A 88 -8.64 -3.63 9.49
C ASN A 88 -9.41 -2.90 8.38
N TRP A 89 -8.72 -2.62 7.28
CA TRP A 89 -9.27 -1.87 6.14
C TRP A 89 -10.39 -2.63 5.42
N LYS A 90 -10.55 -3.95 5.64
CA LYS A 90 -11.72 -4.74 5.17
C LYS A 90 -13.05 -4.16 5.66
N ASN A 91 -13.03 -3.42 6.77
CA ASN A 91 -14.22 -2.85 7.38
C ASN A 91 -14.55 -1.44 6.84
N TYR A 92 -13.80 -0.92 5.87
CA TYR A 92 -13.90 0.45 5.35
C TYR A 92 -14.18 0.42 3.85
N ASN A 93 -14.96 1.38 3.37
CA ASN A 93 -15.24 1.57 1.97
C ASN A 93 -14.19 2.51 1.35
N LEU A 94 -13.11 1.92 0.86
CA LEU A 94 -12.00 2.65 0.23
C LEU A 94 -12.08 2.49 -1.29
N ASN A 95 -12.07 3.61 -2.00
CA ASN A 95 -12.18 3.65 -3.46
C ASN A 95 -10.92 3.04 -4.07
N GLU A 96 -11.07 2.20 -5.10
CA GLU A 96 -9.95 1.65 -5.90
C GLU A 96 -8.90 0.85 -5.09
N ALA A 97 -9.20 0.54 -3.83
CA ALA A 97 -8.32 -0.25 -2.97
C ALA A 97 -8.53 -1.74 -3.21
N LYS A 98 -7.45 -2.46 -3.55
CA LYS A 98 -7.42 -3.92 -3.52
C LYS A 98 -6.61 -4.39 -2.32
N LEU A 99 -7.28 -5.06 -1.39
CA LEU A 99 -6.61 -5.59 -0.20
C LEU A 99 -5.74 -6.77 -0.59
N VAL A 100 -4.46 -6.73 -0.20
CA VAL A 100 -3.54 -7.85 -0.38
C VAL A 100 -4.07 -9.05 0.42
N SER A 101 -4.28 -10.20 -0.21
CA SER A 101 -4.84 -11.38 0.48
C SER A 101 -3.78 -12.10 1.32
N ASP A 102 -4.18 -12.54 2.52
CA ASP A 102 -3.38 -13.41 3.40
C ASP A 102 -3.22 -14.83 2.83
N ASP A 103 -3.99 -15.20 1.80
CA ASP A 103 -4.08 -16.57 1.25
C ASP A 103 -2.74 -17.09 0.70
N TYR A 104 -1.78 -16.19 0.44
CA TYR A 104 -0.44 -16.55 0.01
C TYR A 104 0.56 -16.78 1.14
N ASN A 105 0.13 -16.76 2.41
CA ASN A 105 0.85 -17.22 3.62
C ASN A 105 2.39 -17.19 3.56
N TYR A 106 2.93 -16.05 3.15
CA TYR A 106 4.30 -15.68 3.40
C TYR A 106 4.25 -14.65 4.52
N ASN A 107 5.16 -14.76 5.49
CA ASN A 107 5.35 -13.83 6.61
C ASN A 107 5.76 -12.39 6.16
N HIS A 108 5.32 -11.95 4.98
CA HIS A 108 5.79 -10.82 4.16
C HIS A 108 4.63 -10.03 3.52
N ILE A 109 3.46 -9.93 4.17
CA ILE A 109 2.30 -9.12 3.71
C ILE A 109 2.65 -7.62 3.61
N LEU A 110 3.85 -7.24 4.07
CA LEU A 110 4.33 -5.86 4.11
C LEU A 110 4.94 -5.36 2.79
N SER A 111 5.14 -6.18 1.77
CA SER A 111 5.76 -5.73 0.51
C SER A 111 5.33 -6.57 -0.68
N PRO A 112 5.36 -6.01 -1.91
CA PRO A 112 5.23 -6.81 -3.12
C PRO A 112 6.28 -7.92 -3.16
N PRO A 113 5.97 -9.12 -3.69
CA PRO A 113 6.93 -10.19 -3.84
C PRO A 113 8.20 -9.73 -4.54
N GLN A 114 9.36 -10.06 -3.97
CA GLN A 114 10.67 -9.80 -4.59
C GLN A 114 10.90 -10.68 -5.82
N THR A 115 10.11 -11.75 -5.97
CA THR A 115 10.22 -12.77 -7.00
C THR A 115 8.88 -12.97 -7.69
N LYS A 116 8.86 -13.18 -9.01
CA LYS A 116 7.67 -13.58 -9.76
C LYS A 116 7.61 -15.10 -9.93
N LYS A 117 6.41 -15.67 -9.91
CA LYS A 117 6.19 -17.06 -10.34
C LYS A 117 6.35 -17.16 -11.85
N ILE A 118 6.93 -18.24 -12.33
CA ILE A 118 6.99 -18.55 -13.76
C ILE A 118 6.05 -19.72 -14.04
N LYS A 119 5.16 -19.55 -15.00
CA LYS A 119 4.32 -20.62 -15.55
C LYS A 119 4.75 -20.93 -16.97
N PHE A 120 5.24 -22.14 -17.18
CA PHE A 120 5.66 -22.57 -18.50
C PHE A 120 4.49 -23.08 -19.33
N VAL A 121 4.50 -22.74 -20.62
CA VAL A 121 3.56 -23.24 -21.62
C VAL A 121 4.30 -23.80 -22.81
N LYS A 122 3.63 -24.65 -23.60
CA LYS A 122 4.23 -25.24 -24.82
C LYS A 122 4.74 -24.15 -25.75
N TYR A 123 5.94 -24.33 -26.30
CA TYR A 123 6.56 -23.37 -27.22
C TYR A 123 5.68 -23.09 -28.46
N ASN A 124 4.99 -24.12 -28.95
CA ASN A 124 4.09 -24.05 -30.10
C ASN A 124 2.62 -23.80 -29.71
N ILE A 125 2.36 -23.25 -28.52
CA ILE A 125 1.01 -22.83 -28.12
C ILE A 125 0.43 -21.87 -29.16
N ASP A 126 -0.86 -22.05 -29.47
CA ASP A 126 -1.61 -21.11 -30.30
C ASP A 126 -1.56 -19.70 -29.71
N GLN A 127 -1.42 -18.68 -30.56
CA GLN A 127 -1.22 -17.30 -30.12
C GLN A 127 -2.46 -16.77 -29.38
N LYS A 128 -3.68 -17.06 -29.85
CA LYS A 128 -4.90 -16.60 -29.16
C LYS A 128 -5.00 -17.22 -27.77
N LYS A 129 -4.64 -18.50 -27.65
CA LYS A 129 -4.57 -19.17 -26.34
C LYS A 129 -3.50 -18.55 -25.44
N TYR A 130 -2.34 -18.20 -25.98
CA TYR A 130 -1.27 -17.56 -25.21
C TYR A 130 -1.68 -16.17 -24.71
N ASP A 131 -2.25 -15.34 -25.58
CA ASP A 131 -2.71 -14.00 -25.22
C ASP A 131 -3.80 -14.05 -24.14
N SER A 132 -4.70 -15.03 -24.23
CA SER A 132 -5.70 -15.29 -23.19
C SER A 132 -5.07 -15.67 -21.84
N LEU A 133 -3.95 -16.40 -21.82
CA LEU A 133 -3.27 -16.74 -20.57
C LEU A 133 -2.56 -15.53 -19.97
N ILE A 134 -1.95 -14.68 -20.81
CA ILE A 134 -1.33 -13.43 -20.35
C ILE A 134 -2.38 -12.51 -19.74
N LYS A 135 -3.55 -12.36 -20.37
CA LYS A 135 -4.62 -11.49 -19.90
C LYS A 135 -5.24 -11.93 -18.58
N ASN A 136 -5.29 -13.23 -18.30
CA ASN A 136 -5.98 -13.79 -17.13
C ASN A 136 -5.01 -14.42 -16.11
N LYS A 137 -3.73 -14.04 -16.15
CA LYS A 137 -2.74 -14.57 -15.22
C LYS A 137 -3.00 -14.08 -13.80
N GLU A 138 -2.61 -14.89 -12.83
CA GLU A 138 -2.54 -14.44 -11.43
C GLU A 138 -1.50 -13.31 -11.30
N PRO A 139 -1.69 -12.37 -10.36
CA PRO A 139 -0.68 -11.37 -10.04
C PRO A 139 0.68 -12.01 -9.77
N TYR A 140 1.75 -11.28 -10.09
CA TYR A 140 3.13 -11.75 -9.90
C TYR A 140 3.50 -13.02 -10.67
N THR A 141 2.73 -13.39 -11.70
CA THR A 141 3.02 -14.55 -12.54
C THR A 141 3.48 -14.11 -13.94
N LEU A 142 4.52 -14.76 -14.46
CA LEU A 142 5.00 -14.63 -15.84
C LEU A 142 4.69 -15.90 -16.62
N ILE A 143 4.12 -15.78 -17.82
CA ILE A 143 3.82 -16.92 -18.69
C ILE A 143 4.89 -17.04 -19.77
N LEU A 144 5.71 -18.10 -19.72
CA LEU A 144 6.82 -18.29 -20.65
C LEU A 144 6.67 -19.53 -21.54
N LYS A 145 7.03 -19.38 -22.81
CA LYS A 145 7.05 -20.47 -23.80
C LYS A 145 8.30 -21.35 -23.61
N LYS A 146 8.11 -22.65 -23.37
CA LYS A 146 9.15 -23.68 -23.14
C LYS A 146 9.02 -24.85 -24.12
N LYS A 147 10.15 -25.45 -24.52
CA LYS A 147 10.17 -26.71 -25.28
C LYS A 147 9.98 -27.92 -24.33
N TRP A 148 9.23 -28.92 -24.78
CA TRP A 148 8.74 -30.08 -24.00
C TRP A 148 9.83 -30.91 -23.28
N LEU A 149 11.10 -30.82 -23.69
CA LEU A 149 12.21 -31.63 -23.15
C LEU A 149 13.38 -30.79 -22.60
N TRP A 150 13.12 -29.55 -22.20
CA TRP A 150 14.16 -28.75 -21.54
C TRP A 150 14.16 -29.05 -20.04
N SER A 151 15.28 -29.61 -19.56
CA SER A 151 15.58 -29.70 -18.13
C SER A 151 15.80 -28.31 -17.54
N GLU A 152 15.63 -28.17 -16.23
CA GLU A 152 15.87 -26.92 -15.49
C GLU A 152 17.27 -26.33 -15.76
N ASN A 153 18.32 -27.17 -15.73
CA ASN A 153 19.68 -26.74 -16.04
C ASN A 153 19.81 -26.17 -17.47
N ARG A 154 19.04 -26.70 -18.42
CA ARG A 154 19.01 -26.22 -19.81
C ARG A 154 18.23 -24.91 -19.96
N ILE A 155 17.27 -24.65 -19.09
CA ILE A 155 16.52 -23.39 -19.02
C ILE A 155 17.48 -22.26 -18.59
N TRP A 156 18.25 -22.49 -17.53
CA TRP A 156 19.17 -21.47 -16.97
C TRP A 156 20.42 -21.20 -17.79
N SER A 157 20.97 -22.22 -18.45
CA SER A 157 22.13 -22.03 -19.34
C SER A 157 21.77 -21.39 -20.69
N ASN A 158 20.48 -21.24 -21.00
CA ASN A 158 20.03 -20.66 -22.25
C ASN A 158 19.90 -19.13 -22.17
N LYS A 159 20.92 -18.42 -22.65
CA LYS A 159 20.95 -16.96 -22.69
C LYS A 159 19.74 -16.32 -23.39
N LYS A 160 19.19 -16.95 -24.43
CA LYS A 160 18.04 -16.41 -25.17
C LYS A 160 16.75 -16.52 -24.36
N LEU A 161 16.55 -17.63 -23.66
CA LEU A 161 15.39 -17.77 -22.78
C LEU A 161 15.48 -16.81 -21.60
N TYR A 162 16.67 -16.64 -21.03
CA TYR A 162 16.93 -15.67 -19.96
C TYR A 162 16.66 -14.22 -20.42
N SER A 163 17.15 -13.82 -21.60
CA SER A 163 16.83 -12.51 -22.18
C SER A 163 15.33 -12.32 -22.38
N ASN A 164 14.65 -13.28 -23.01
CA ASN A 164 13.19 -13.23 -23.19
C ASN A 164 12.44 -13.14 -21.86
N PHE A 165 12.96 -13.79 -20.81
CA PHE A 165 12.42 -13.71 -19.47
C PHE A 165 12.55 -12.28 -18.91
N VAL A 166 13.73 -11.67 -19.00
CA VAL A 166 13.98 -10.30 -18.51
C VAL A 166 13.06 -9.32 -19.26
N ASP A 167 13.00 -9.43 -20.58
CA ASP A 167 12.12 -8.60 -21.42
C ASP A 167 10.64 -8.78 -21.00
N SER A 168 10.21 -10.03 -20.77
CA SER A 168 8.84 -10.31 -20.33
C SER A 168 8.55 -9.75 -18.94
N TRP A 169 9.53 -9.76 -18.03
CA TRP A 169 9.40 -9.13 -16.73
C TRP A 169 9.19 -7.63 -16.90
N GLU A 170 10.11 -6.94 -17.57
CA GLU A 170 10.08 -5.49 -17.72
C GLU A 170 8.77 -5.02 -18.37
N MET A 171 8.32 -5.73 -19.40
CA MET A 171 7.01 -5.49 -20.02
C MET A 171 5.87 -5.70 -19.04
N ASP A 172 5.92 -6.74 -18.22
CA ASP A 172 4.88 -7.04 -17.23
C ASP A 172 4.79 -5.98 -16.13
N ASP A 173 5.93 -5.49 -15.60
CA ASP A 173 5.94 -4.41 -14.62
C ASP A 173 5.46 -3.08 -15.22
N LYS A 174 5.77 -2.83 -16.49
CA LYS A 174 5.25 -1.65 -17.22
C LYS A 174 3.74 -1.73 -17.44
N ASN A 175 3.22 -2.93 -17.71
CA ASN A 175 1.81 -3.14 -18.01
C ASN A 175 0.94 -3.29 -16.75
N ASN A 176 1.54 -3.66 -15.61
CA ASN A 176 0.84 -3.84 -14.33
C ASN A 176 1.60 -3.07 -13.21
N PRO A 177 1.74 -1.74 -13.34
CA PRO A 177 2.52 -0.94 -12.39
C PRO A 177 1.96 -1.01 -10.96
N GLU A 178 0.67 -1.27 -10.78
CA GLU A 178 -0.02 -1.43 -9.50
C GLU A 178 0.59 -2.57 -8.67
N GLU A 179 1.00 -3.67 -9.31
CA GLU A 179 1.62 -4.83 -8.64
C GLU A 179 3.02 -4.49 -8.08
N THR A 180 3.64 -3.38 -8.48
CA THR A 180 5.02 -3.08 -8.06
C THR A 180 5.13 -2.39 -6.71
N VAL A 181 4.00 -1.98 -6.13
CA VAL A 181 3.96 -1.16 -4.90
C VAL A 181 2.76 -1.51 -4.02
N TYR A 182 3.02 -1.68 -2.72
CA TYR A 182 2.01 -1.78 -1.69
C TYR A 182 1.94 -0.48 -0.90
N PHE A 183 0.72 -0.01 -0.67
CA PHE A 183 0.44 1.14 0.15
C PHE A 183 0.03 0.69 1.54
N HIS A 184 0.46 1.47 2.52
CA HIS A 184 0.17 1.26 3.91
C HIS A 184 -0.23 2.59 4.52
N PHE A 185 -1.37 2.61 5.20
CA PHE A 185 -1.87 3.76 5.92
C PHE A 185 -1.88 3.45 7.41
N SER A 186 -1.50 4.40 8.26
CA SER A 186 -1.81 4.31 9.68
C SER A 186 -3.30 4.59 9.93
N LYS A 187 -3.77 4.30 11.14
CA LYS A 187 -5.07 4.83 11.59
C LYS A 187 -4.94 6.36 11.69
N PRO A 188 -5.81 7.16 11.05
CA PRO A 188 -5.75 8.60 11.23
C PRO A 188 -6.05 9.01 12.67
N ILE A 189 -5.32 10.01 13.16
CA ILE A 189 -5.59 10.69 14.42
C ILE A 189 -6.27 12.01 14.07
N PHE A 190 -7.45 12.29 14.61
CA PHE A 190 -8.18 13.54 14.37
C PHE A 190 -8.06 14.49 15.56
N SER A 191 -7.99 15.79 15.30
CA SER A 191 -8.14 16.79 16.36
C SER A 191 -9.57 16.75 16.91
N GLU A 192 -9.79 17.22 18.14
CA GLU A 192 -11.11 17.18 18.78
C GLU A 192 -12.22 17.85 17.94
N ASN A 193 -11.87 18.93 17.25
CA ASN A 193 -12.77 19.66 16.35
C ASN A 193 -12.81 19.11 14.91
N LYS A 194 -12.08 18.01 14.63
CA LYS A 194 -11.92 17.36 13.31
C LYS A 194 -11.41 18.27 12.18
N LYS A 195 -10.88 19.46 12.52
CA LYS A 195 -10.27 20.39 11.57
C LYS A 195 -8.91 19.89 11.08
N TYR A 196 -8.26 19.03 11.86
CA TYR A 196 -6.94 18.48 11.55
C TYR A 196 -6.92 16.96 11.67
N ALA A 197 -6.05 16.34 10.88
CA ALA A 197 -5.75 14.93 10.99
C ALA A 197 -4.25 14.67 10.80
N ILE A 198 -3.72 13.68 11.50
CA ILE A 198 -2.38 13.14 11.29
C ILE A 198 -2.53 11.74 10.72
N LEU A 199 -1.80 11.46 9.64
CA LEU A 199 -1.81 10.16 8.96
C LEU A 199 -0.41 9.84 8.44
N SER A 200 0.07 8.64 8.75
CA SER A 200 1.30 8.12 8.16
C SER A 200 0.97 7.30 6.92
N VAL A 201 1.72 7.56 5.85
CA VAL A 201 1.62 6.87 4.57
C VAL A 201 2.97 6.24 4.30
N PHE A 202 2.98 4.94 3.97
CA PHE A 202 4.19 4.24 3.59
C PHE A 202 3.95 3.48 2.28
N LYS A 203 4.83 3.71 1.31
CA LYS A 203 4.83 3.11 -0.01
C LYS A 203 5.97 2.11 -0.04
N LYS A 204 5.64 0.82 -0.02
CA LYS A 204 6.62 -0.26 -0.09
C LYS A 204 6.67 -0.82 -1.50
N ARG A 205 7.82 -0.69 -2.14
CA ARG A 205 8.17 -1.40 -3.38
C ARG A 205 8.94 -2.68 -3.03
N ARG A 206 9.23 -3.51 -4.03
CA ARG A 206 9.98 -4.76 -3.85
C ARG A 206 11.31 -4.56 -3.09
N CYS A 207 12.05 -3.51 -3.44
CA CYS A 207 13.44 -3.31 -3.01
C CYS A 207 13.68 -2.17 -2.05
N ASN A 208 12.74 -1.25 -1.98
CA ASN A 208 12.82 -0.10 -1.14
C ASN A 208 11.40 0.27 -0.71
N GLY A 209 11.33 1.22 0.19
CA GLY A 209 10.09 1.87 0.51
C GLY A 209 10.39 3.21 1.11
N ASN A 210 9.44 4.10 0.99
CA ASN A 210 9.50 5.39 1.62
C ASN A 210 8.14 5.70 2.23
N GLY A 211 8.15 6.47 3.29
CA GLY A 211 6.94 6.99 3.86
C GLY A 211 7.19 8.26 4.64
N PHE A 212 6.10 8.84 5.07
CA PHE A 212 6.08 10.08 5.81
C PHE A 212 4.85 10.10 6.71
N THR A 213 4.85 11.03 7.64
CA THR A 213 3.66 11.42 8.39
C THR A 213 3.21 12.79 7.90
N GLY A 214 1.94 12.88 7.51
CA GLY A 214 1.33 14.12 7.02
C GLY A 214 0.39 14.70 8.06
N LEU A 215 0.42 16.03 8.20
CA LEU A 215 -0.64 16.81 8.85
C LEU A 215 -1.58 17.33 7.76
N TYR A 216 -2.87 17.04 7.91
CA TYR A 216 -3.92 17.41 6.98
C TYR A 216 -4.90 18.38 7.64
N ARG A 217 -5.37 19.37 6.88
CA ARG A 217 -6.46 20.28 7.26
C ARG A 217 -7.73 19.92 6.53
N ASN A 218 -8.84 19.96 7.24
CA ASN A 218 -10.18 19.84 6.68
C ASN A 218 -10.76 21.23 6.39
N ASP A 219 -10.91 21.55 5.12
CA ASP A 219 -11.61 22.73 4.63
C ASP A 219 -12.99 22.29 4.10
N ASN A 220 -14.01 22.27 4.96
CA ASN A 220 -15.41 21.94 4.60
C ASN A 220 -15.59 20.57 3.90
N GLY A 221 -14.96 19.53 4.43
CA GLY A 221 -14.99 18.16 3.91
C GLY A 221 -13.85 17.84 2.96
N ILE A 222 -13.05 18.83 2.55
CA ILE A 222 -11.89 18.66 1.67
C ILE A 222 -10.61 18.63 2.51
N TRP A 223 -9.92 17.50 2.49
CA TRP A 223 -8.66 17.31 3.18
C TRP A 223 -7.49 17.77 2.32
N LYS A 224 -6.63 18.63 2.88
CA LYS A 224 -5.42 19.13 2.25
C LYS A 224 -4.22 18.87 3.14
N LYS A 225 -3.15 18.30 2.56
CA LYS A 225 -1.87 18.14 3.25
C LYS A 225 -1.24 19.51 3.45
N ILE A 226 -0.88 19.82 4.70
CA ILE A 226 -0.24 21.09 5.06
C ILE A 226 1.27 20.91 5.14
N ILE A 227 1.71 19.82 5.76
CA ILE A 227 3.12 19.56 6.02
C ILE A 227 3.39 18.06 6.14
N GLU A 228 4.61 17.68 5.77
CA GLU A 228 5.16 16.33 5.94
C GLU A 228 6.30 16.35 6.95
N PHE A 229 6.40 15.30 7.75
CA PHE A 229 7.46 15.08 8.72
C PHE A 229 7.65 13.57 8.95
N ASN A 230 8.66 13.19 9.74
CA ASN A 230 9.04 11.78 9.97
C ASN A 230 9.19 10.99 8.67
N GLN A 231 10.05 11.47 7.78
CA GLN A 231 10.37 10.71 6.57
C GLN A 231 11.13 9.46 6.95
N VAL A 232 10.62 8.31 6.52
CA VAL A 232 11.22 7.00 6.77
C VAL A 232 11.55 6.37 5.43
N GLU A 233 12.78 5.90 5.29
CA GLU A 233 13.19 5.08 4.15
C GLU A 233 13.49 3.66 4.62
N SER A 234 13.11 2.69 3.80
CA SER A 234 13.53 1.30 3.96
C SER A 234 14.28 0.85 2.72
N LYS A 235 15.35 0.09 2.91
CA LYS A 235 16.06 -0.61 1.86
C LYS A 235 16.09 -2.08 2.21
N THR A 236 15.71 -2.94 1.26
CA THR A 236 15.84 -4.38 1.45
C THR A 236 17.30 -4.76 1.20
N VAL A 237 17.96 -5.29 2.22
CA VAL A 237 19.30 -5.90 2.10
C VAL A 237 19.13 -7.40 2.24
N SER A 238 19.59 -8.16 1.25
CA SER A 238 19.57 -9.61 1.28
C SER A 238 20.97 -10.15 1.03
N THR A 239 21.37 -11.13 1.84
CA THR A 239 22.74 -11.68 1.87
C THR A 239 22.98 -12.75 0.80
N HIS A 240 21.92 -13.27 0.20
CA HIS A 240 22.00 -14.41 -0.72
C HIS A 240 21.25 -14.20 -2.03
N ILE A 241 20.49 -13.09 -2.14
CA ILE A 241 19.61 -12.80 -3.26
C ILE A 241 19.58 -11.28 -3.45
N ASN A 242 20.00 -10.73 -4.58
CA ASN A 242 19.81 -9.31 -4.87
C ASN A 242 18.31 -8.99 -4.96
N CYS A 243 17.92 -7.76 -4.61
CA CYS A 243 16.54 -7.39 -4.87
C CYS A 243 16.27 -7.37 -6.39
N GLU A 244 15.06 -7.75 -6.80
CA GLU A 244 14.71 -8.09 -8.20
C GLU A 244 15.41 -9.34 -8.75
N GLU A 245 16.06 -10.14 -7.90
CA GLU A 245 16.59 -11.43 -8.34
C GLU A 245 15.47 -12.44 -8.58
N ILE A 246 15.67 -13.21 -9.64
CA ILE A 246 14.69 -14.13 -10.21
C ILE A 246 14.80 -15.45 -9.47
N LYS A 247 13.78 -15.78 -8.66
CA LYS A 247 13.61 -17.17 -8.20
C LYS A 247 12.52 -17.85 -9.01
N MET A 248 12.91 -18.88 -9.75
CA MET A 248 11.97 -19.88 -10.23
C MET A 248 11.47 -20.68 -9.03
N VAL A 249 10.26 -20.39 -8.60
CA VAL A 249 9.50 -21.30 -7.75
C VAL A 249 8.65 -22.11 -8.71
N ASP A 250 9.17 -23.28 -9.13
CA ASP A 250 8.47 -24.16 -10.06
C ASP A 250 7.17 -24.68 -9.42
N TYR A 251 6.06 -24.50 -10.14
CA TYR A 251 4.81 -25.23 -9.93
C TYR A 251 4.25 -25.60 -11.31
N GLU A 252 4.18 -26.93 -11.51
CA GLU A 252 3.67 -27.72 -12.66
C GLU A 252 4.54 -27.81 -13.94
#